data_AF-A0A934ZKY0-F1
#
_entry.id   AF-A0A934ZKY0-F1
#
_cell.length_a   1.000
_cell.length_b   1.000
_cell.length_c   1.000
_cell.angle_alpha   90.00
_cell.angle_beta   90.00
_cell.angle_gamma   90.00
#
_symmetry.space_group_name_H-M   'P 1'
#
loop_
_entity.id
_entity.type
_entity.pdbx_description
1 polymer ?
#
loop_
_entity_poly.entity_id
_entity_poly.type
_entity_poly.pdbx_seq_one_letter_code
_entity_poly.pdbx_strand_id
1 'polypeptide(L)'
;MGTTEIQLGRWLAAEQHLQGALASTEDPWIVAHRTPLMEALGRVQQNLADLEVVCPVAGAALSVNGQPVGTFPLMRPVRVVRGNVTIDVTAPGHDSARQVAAVTSANARAELSMVRTTTERAPEPVLVAVQATAATPAVAPTVAVAEFVSATPEATVIAPAPSGSGGPLRGLGIAAVVLGGIGAGVGALGWVLRDGNAHDFNAANCWTQQGAVMGGGNCSTLYDDGQTMNTVAIAGAVAGGAFLVGGIAMLIAAPSGGARTERAWSCGSGPGTVGVSCRVGF
;
A
#
# COMPACT_ATOMS: atom_id res chain seq x y z
N MET A 1 12.07 -4.70 -19.62
CA MET A 1 10.66 -5.05 -19.32
C MET A 1 10.54 -5.80 -17.99
N GLY A 2 11.22 -6.93 -17.75
CA GLY A 2 11.05 -7.68 -16.50
C GLY A 2 11.42 -6.93 -15.20
N THR A 3 12.45 -6.06 -15.21
CA THR A 3 12.91 -5.35 -14.00
C THR A 3 11.95 -4.26 -13.52
N THR A 4 11.20 -3.63 -14.43
CA THR A 4 10.18 -2.62 -14.09
C THR A 4 8.96 -3.27 -13.45
N GLU A 5 8.59 -4.48 -13.86
CA GLU A 5 7.45 -5.21 -13.29
C GLU A 5 7.68 -5.65 -11.84
N ILE A 6 8.94 -5.97 -11.50
CA ILE A 6 9.36 -6.26 -10.12
C ILE A 6 9.09 -5.05 -9.21
N GLN A 7 9.43 -3.84 -9.65
CA GLN A 7 9.18 -2.62 -8.86
C GLN A 7 7.69 -2.30 -8.70
N LEU A 8 6.86 -2.77 -9.63
CA LEU A 8 5.41 -2.61 -9.59
C LEU A 8 4.69 -3.78 -8.88
N GLY A 9 5.43 -4.76 -8.33
CA GLY A 9 4.85 -5.93 -7.66
C GLY A 9 4.13 -6.91 -8.60
N ARG A 10 4.37 -6.84 -9.91
CA ARG A 10 3.73 -7.70 -10.93
C ARG A 10 4.50 -9.00 -11.15
N TRP A 11 4.63 -9.80 -10.09
CA TRP A 11 5.51 -10.97 -10.04
C TRP A 11 5.24 -12.04 -11.11
N LEU A 12 3.97 -12.35 -11.40
CA LEU A 12 3.60 -13.35 -12.41
C LEU A 12 4.03 -12.94 -13.83
N ALA A 13 3.79 -11.68 -14.21
CA ALA A 13 4.24 -11.16 -15.51
C ALA A 13 5.77 -11.14 -15.62
N ALA A 14 6.44 -10.73 -14.53
CA ALA A 14 7.89 -10.73 -14.47
C ALA A 14 8.49 -12.14 -14.64
N GLU A 15 7.92 -13.17 -14.01
CA GLU A 15 8.34 -14.57 -14.18
C GLU A 15 8.21 -14.99 -15.65
N GLN A 16 7.05 -14.77 -16.26
CA GLN A 16 6.79 -15.12 -17.65
C GLN A 16 7.78 -14.44 -18.62
N HIS A 17 8.03 -13.14 -18.45
CA HIS A 17 8.96 -12.41 -19.30
C HIS A 17 10.42 -12.85 -19.11
N LEU A 18 10.84 -13.12 -17.87
CA LEU A 18 12.20 -13.61 -17.60
C LEU A 18 12.42 -15.01 -18.15
N GLN A 19 11.44 -15.91 -18.00
CA GLN A 19 11.49 -17.24 -18.59
C GLN A 19 11.51 -17.18 -20.12
N GLY A 20 10.66 -16.34 -20.73
CA GLY A 20 10.65 -16.13 -22.18
C GLY A 20 11.98 -15.59 -22.70
N ALA A 21 12.60 -14.65 -21.98
CA ALA A 21 13.93 -14.14 -22.31
C ALA A 21 15.00 -15.24 -22.21
N LEU A 22 15.00 -16.03 -21.14
CA LEU A 22 15.97 -17.11 -20.92
C LEU A 22 15.81 -18.30 -21.90
N ALA A 23 14.65 -18.44 -22.52
CA ALA A 23 14.40 -19.42 -23.58
C ALA A 23 15.08 -19.04 -24.91
N SER A 24 15.45 -17.77 -25.12
CA SER A 24 16.23 -17.35 -26.29
C SER A 24 17.71 -17.68 -26.08
N THR A 25 18.17 -18.79 -26.67
CA THR A 25 19.57 -19.26 -26.53
C THR A 25 20.53 -18.65 -27.54
N GLU A 26 20.01 -18.03 -28.60
CA GLU A 26 20.80 -17.51 -29.72
C GLU A 26 21.02 -15.98 -29.66
N ASP A 27 20.26 -15.26 -28.83
CA ASP A 27 20.41 -13.81 -28.67
C ASP A 27 21.74 -13.48 -27.96
N PRO A 28 22.68 -12.75 -28.60
CA PRO A 28 23.99 -12.47 -28.00
C PRO A 28 23.92 -11.69 -26.68
N TRP A 29 22.93 -10.80 -26.53
CA TRP A 29 22.75 -10.03 -25.30
C TRP A 29 22.25 -10.93 -24.16
N ILE A 30 21.30 -11.82 -24.44
CA ILE A 30 20.79 -12.80 -23.47
C ILE A 30 21.91 -13.75 -23.04
N VAL A 31 22.71 -14.26 -23.99
CA VAL A 31 23.86 -15.12 -23.68
C VAL A 31 24.84 -14.40 -22.76
N ALA A 32 25.17 -13.14 -23.06
CA ALA A 32 26.06 -12.33 -22.23
C ALA A 32 25.51 -12.01 -20.82
N HIS A 33 24.18 -11.98 -20.65
CA HIS A 33 23.51 -11.61 -19.39
C HIS A 33 22.71 -12.75 -18.74
N ARG A 34 22.99 -14.00 -19.13
CA ARG A 34 22.21 -15.16 -18.68
C ARG A 34 22.21 -15.33 -17.15
N THR A 35 23.39 -15.21 -16.53
CA THR A 35 23.54 -15.37 -15.06
C THR A 35 22.72 -14.31 -14.29
N PRO A 36 22.86 -12.99 -14.54
CA PRO A 36 22.00 -11.99 -13.93
C PRO A 36 20.49 -12.21 -14.13
N LEU A 37 20.07 -12.68 -15.31
CA LEU A 37 18.67 -12.98 -15.61
C LEU A 37 18.14 -14.16 -14.79
N MET A 38 18.94 -15.22 -14.64
CA MET A 38 18.59 -16.37 -13.79
C MET A 38 18.49 -15.97 -12.31
N GLU A 39 19.40 -15.13 -11.81
CA GLU A 39 19.31 -14.61 -10.44
C GLU A 39 18.06 -13.75 -10.22
N ALA A 40 17.72 -12.91 -11.20
CA ALA A 40 16.49 -12.12 -11.17
C ALA A 40 15.24 -13.03 -11.15
N LEU A 41 15.22 -14.09 -11.97
CA LEU A 41 14.14 -15.07 -11.96
C LEU A 41 14.03 -15.77 -10.59
N GLY A 42 15.15 -16.15 -9.99
CA GLY A 42 15.16 -16.75 -8.64
C GLY A 42 14.54 -15.83 -7.59
N ARG A 43 14.85 -14.53 -7.61
CA ARG A 43 14.22 -13.54 -6.70
C ARG A 43 12.73 -13.37 -6.95
N VAL A 44 12.28 -13.38 -8.20
CA VAL A 44 10.85 -13.33 -8.53
C VAL A 44 10.14 -14.58 -8.00
N GLN A 45 10.72 -15.76 -8.21
CA GLN A 45 10.15 -17.04 -7.78
C GLN A 45 10.01 -17.19 -6.27
N GLN A 46 10.85 -16.51 -5.48
CA GLN A 46 10.71 -16.48 -4.02
C GLN A 46 9.42 -15.79 -3.54
N ASN A 47 8.82 -14.93 -4.37
CA ASN A 47 7.56 -14.23 -4.09
C ASN A 47 6.33 -14.98 -4.66
N LEU A 48 6.55 -16.09 -5.35
CA LEU A 48 5.52 -16.92 -5.95
C LEU A 48 5.37 -18.23 -5.18
N ALA A 49 4.22 -18.85 -5.39
CA ALA A 49 3.89 -20.15 -4.85
C ALA A 49 3.00 -20.94 -5.83
N ASP A 50 3.06 -22.25 -5.70
CA ASP A 50 2.17 -23.18 -6.40
C ASP A 50 1.00 -23.50 -5.47
N LEU A 51 -0.20 -23.09 -5.88
CA LEU A 51 -1.45 -23.30 -5.16
C LEU A 51 -2.19 -24.50 -5.77
N GLU A 52 -2.22 -25.61 -5.05
CA GLU A 52 -3.07 -26.75 -5.35
C GLU A 52 -4.48 -26.46 -4.86
N VAL A 53 -5.42 -26.33 -5.79
CA VAL A 53 -6.83 -26.16 -5.46
C VAL A 53 -7.55 -27.47 -5.75
N VAL A 54 -8.27 -28.00 -4.76
CA VAL A 54 -9.05 -29.23 -4.89
C VAL A 54 -10.54 -28.87 -4.81
N CYS A 55 -11.30 -29.29 -5.81
CA CYS A 55 -12.75 -29.16 -5.85
C CYS A 55 -13.37 -30.50 -6.29
N PRO A 56 -14.36 -31.04 -5.57
CA PRO A 56 -15.00 -32.31 -5.92
C PRO A 56 -15.93 -32.21 -7.14
N VAL A 57 -16.31 -31.01 -7.56
CA VAL A 57 -17.24 -30.79 -8.68
C VAL A 57 -16.48 -30.69 -9.99
N ALA A 58 -16.52 -31.77 -10.79
CA ALA A 58 -15.92 -31.78 -12.12
C ALA A 58 -16.56 -30.74 -13.04
N GLY A 59 -15.74 -30.05 -13.84
CA GLY A 59 -16.17 -28.99 -14.75
C GLY A 59 -16.45 -27.64 -14.08
N ALA A 60 -16.30 -27.52 -12.76
CA ALA A 60 -16.40 -26.24 -12.07
C ALA A 60 -15.31 -25.28 -12.59
N ALA A 61 -15.66 -24.02 -12.83
CA ALA A 61 -14.76 -22.98 -13.28
C ALA A 61 -14.09 -22.28 -12.09
N LEU A 62 -12.77 -22.19 -12.14
CA LEU A 62 -11.92 -21.54 -11.15
C LEU A 62 -11.46 -20.17 -11.64
N SER A 63 -11.62 -19.18 -10.78
CA SER A 63 -10.93 -17.89 -10.88
C SER A 63 -10.15 -17.58 -9.61
N VAL A 64 -9.00 -16.94 -9.79
CA VAL A 64 -8.09 -16.56 -8.70
C VAL A 64 -7.83 -15.06 -8.79
N ASN A 65 -8.12 -14.33 -7.72
CA ASN A 65 -8.08 -12.87 -7.67
C ASN A 65 -8.86 -12.22 -8.84
N GLY A 66 -10.00 -12.81 -9.19
CA GLY A 66 -10.85 -12.38 -10.31
C GLY A 66 -10.32 -12.73 -11.71
N GLN A 67 -9.17 -13.39 -11.85
CA GLN A 67 -8.65 -13.86 -13.14
C GLN A 67 -9.07 -15.31 -13.41
N PRO A 68 -9.64 -15.65 -14.58
CA PRO A 68 -10.03 -17.02 -14.90
C PRO A 68 -8.79 -17.88 -15.10
N VAL A 69 -8.72 -19.02 -14.40
CA VAL A 69 -7.55 -19.93 -14.43
C VAL A 69 -7.84 -21.19 -15.24
N GLY A 70 -9.04 -21.74 -15.12
CA GLY A 70 -9.41 -22.98 -15.81
C GLY A 70 -10.61 -23.67 -15.18
N THR A 71 -10.77 -24.97 -15.45
CA THR A 71 -11.85 -25.79 -14.93
C THR A 71 -11.31 -27.04 -14.23
N PHE A 72 -12.01 -27.53 -13.22
CA PHE A 72 -11.61 -28.74 -12.48
C PHE A 72 -11.89 -30.05 -13.25
N PRO A 73 -11.07 -31.10 -13.09
CA PRO A 73 -9.81 -31.12 -12.33
C PRO A 73 -8.70 -30.34 -13.04
N LEU A 74 -7.92 -29.58 -12.27
CA LEU A 74 -6.80 -28.83 -12.83
C LEU A 74 -5.65 -29.78 -13.18
N MET A 75 -5.01 -29.55 -14.34
CA MET A 75 -3.89 -30.39 -14.79
C MET A 75 -2.57 -30.06 -14.07
N ARG A 76 -2.44 -28.87 -13.50
CA ARG A 76 -1.26 -28.38 -12.79
C ARG A 76 -1.67 -27.44 -11.65
N PRO A 77 -0.86 -27.32 -10.59
CA PRO A 77 -1.05 -26.27 -9.57
C PRO A 77 -1.09 -24.88 -10.19
N VAL A 78 -1.82 -23.97 -9.56
CA VAL A 78 -1.98 -22.59 -10.02
C VAL A 78 -0.84 -21.75 -9.46
N ARG A 79 -0.10 -21.07 -10.33
CA ARG A 79 0.95 -20.14 -9.92
C ARG A 79 0.32 -18.86 -9.38
N VAL A 80 0.61 -18.50 -8.13
CA VAL A 80 0.07 -17.30 -7.46
C VAL A 80 1.15 -16.52 -6.75
N VAL A 81 0.87 -15.25 -6.46
CA VAL A 81 1.71 -14.42 -5.58
C VAL A 81 1.45 -14.86 -4.13
N ARG A 82 2.51 -14.98 -3.33
CA ARG A 82 2.39 -15.27 -1.89
C ARG A 82 1.61 -14.16 -1.17
N GLY A 83 0.87 -14.54 -0.15
CA GLY A 83 -0.04 -13.67 0.59
C GLY A 83 -1.48 -14.15 0.53
N ASN A 84 -2.44 -13.24 0.72
CA ASN A 84 -3.85 -13.58 0.70
C ASN A 84 -4.37 -13.65 -0.74
N VAL A 85 -4.85 -14.83 -1.12
CA VAL A 85 -5.35 -15.12 -2.46
C VAL A 85 -6.85 -15.40 -2.37
N THR A 86 -7.64 -14.68 -3.16
CA THR A 86 -9.08 -14.93 -3.27
C THR A 86 -9.33 -15.98 -4.34
N ILE A 87 -10.03 -17.04 -3.95
CA ILE A 87 -10.36 -18.19 -4.79
C ILE A 87 -11.88 -18.19 -4.97
N ASP A 88 -12.32 -18.10 -6.22
CA ASP A 88 -13.73 -18.11 -6.60
C ASP A 88 -13.97 -19.34 -7.50
N VAL A 89 -14.95 -20.17 -7.12
CA VAL A 89 -15.34 -21.36 -7.87
C VAL A 89 -16.82 -21.31 -8.20
N THR A 90 -17.14 -21.54 -9.48
CA THR A 90 -18.50 -21.50 -10.01
C THR A 90 -18.79 -22.77 -10.78
N ALA A 91 -20.00 -23.33 -10.62
CA ALA A 91 -20.41 -24.54 -11.33
C ALA A 91 -21.92 -24.52 -11.58
N PRO A 92 -22.40 -24.99 -12.73
CA PRO A 92 -23.84 -25.13 -12.98
C PRO A 92 -24.52 -26.01 -11.91
N GLY A 93 -25.67 -25.54 -11.40
CA GLY A 93 -26.44 -26.25 -10.37
C GLY A 93 -25.83 -26.26 -8.97
N HIS A 94 -24.81 -25.44 -8.72
CA HIS A 94 -24.18 -25.27 -7.41
C HIS A 94 -24.07 -23.80 -7.05
N ASP A 95 -24.09 -23.51 -5.75
CA ASP A 95 -23.85 -22.16 -5.25
C ASP A 95 -22.36 -21.83 -5.43
N SER A 96 -22.05 -20.59 -5.83
CA SER A 96 -20.67 -20.15 -5.98
C SER A 96 -19.94 -20.20 -4.63
N ALA A 97 -18.74 -20.79 -4.61
CA ALA A 97 -17.89 -20.82 -3.43
C ALA A 97 -16.79 -19.76 -3.55
N ARG A 98 -16.60 -18.95 -2.49
CA ARG A 98 -15.50 -18.00 -2.36
C ARG A 98 -14.72 -18.28 -1.09
N GLN A 99 -13.40 -18.39 -1.21
CA GLN A 99 -12.51 -18.59 -0.08
C GLN A 99 -11.28 -17.70 -0.22
N VAL A 100 -10.80 -17.13 0.89
CA VAL A 100 -9.50 -16.46 0.96
C VAL A 100 -8.50 -17.45 1.57
N ALA A 101 -7.45 -17.76 0.83
CA ALA A 101 -6.37 -18.63 1.28
C ALA A 101 -5.10 -17.82 1.57
N ALA A 102 -4.49 -18.02 2.74
CA ALA A 102 -3.20 -17.45 3.07
C ALA A 102 -2.08 -18.35 2.52
N VAL A 103 -1.36 -17.87 1.51
CA VAL A 103 -0.29 -18.60 0.81
C VAL A 103 1.06 -18.12 1.34
N THR A 104 1.60 -18.81 2.34
CA THR A 104 2.86 -18.44 3.02
C THR A 104 4.05 -19.30 2.57
N SER A 105 3.80 -20.53 2.13
CA SER A 105 4.79 -21.49 1.66
C SER A 105 4.92 -21.51 0.13
N ALA A 106 6.00 -22.09 -0.38
CA ALA A 106 6.22 -22.28 -1.82
C ALA A 106 5.16 -23.18 -2.47
N ASN A 107 4.59 -24.11 -1.70
CA ASN A 107 3.48 -24.96 -2.10
C ASN A 107 2.36 -24.76 -1.08
N ALA A 108 1.16 -24.43 -1.52
CA ALA A 108 -0.02 -24.28 -0.67
C ALA A 108 -1.16 -25.13 -1.22
N ARG A 109 -2.08 -25.54 -0.36
CA ARG A 109 -3.25 -26.32 -0.74
C ARG A 109 -4.51 -25.68 -0.18
N ALA A 110 -5.53 -25.60 -1.02
CA ALA A 110 -6.87 -25.13 -0.66
C ALA A 110 -7.90 -26.16 -1.11
N GLU A 111 -8.80 -26.52 -0.20
CA GLU A 111 -9.90 -27.45 -0.49
C GLU A 111 -11.21 -26.68 -0.45
N LEU A 112 -11.97 -26.72 -1.54
CA LEU A 112 -13.28 -26.07 -1.63
C LEU A 112 -14.39 -27.12 -1.64
N SER A 113 -15.41 -26.85 -0.83
CA SER A 113 -16.67 -27.57 -0.86
C SER A 113 -17.73 -26.70 -1.52
N MET A 114 -18.48 -27.27 -2.46
CA MET A 114 -19.62 -26.60 -3.10
C MET A 114 -20.91 -27.29 -2.67
N VAL A 115 -21.92 -26.48 -2.33
CA VAL A 115 -23.26 -26.97 -2.03
C VAL A 115 -24.08 -26.94 -3.31
N ARG A 116 -24.84 -28.01 -3.57
CA ARG A 116 -25.80 -28.01 -4.68
C ARG A 116 -26.87 -26.98 -4.40
N THR A 117 -27.11 -26.09 -5.36
CA THR A 117 -28.27 -25.22 -5.32
C THR A 117 -29.47 -26.13 -5.52
N THR A 118 -30.09 -26.55 -4.43
CA THR A 118 -31.46 -27.04 -4.51
C THR A 118 -32.23 -25.80 -4.94
N THR A 119 -32.48 -25.69 -6.24
CA THR A 119 -33.40 -24.69 -6.77
C THR A 119 -34.77 -25.15 -6.27
N GLU A 120 -35.01 -24.96 -4.98
CA GLU A 120 -36.34 -24.89 -4.44
C GLU A 120 -36.92 -23.70 -5.18
N ARG A 121 -37.69 -24.03 -6.21
CA ARG A 121 -38.39 -23.11 -7.06
C ARG A 121 -39.13 -22.18 -6.11
N ALA A 122 -38.55 -21.01 -5.84
CA ALA A 122 -39.22 -19.98 -5.10
C ALA A 122 -40.58 -19.86 -5.78
N PRO A 123 -41.69 -20.09 -5.04
CA PRO A 123 -43.02 -20.11 -5.63
C PRO A 123 -43.09 -18.90 -6.52
N GLU A 124 -43.27 -19.17 -7.82
CA GLU A 124 -43.33 -18.17 -8.88
C GLU A 124 -44.11 -17.02 -8.26
N PRO A 125 -43.50 -15.82 -8.09
CA PRO A 125 -44.14 -14.76 -7.36
C PRO A 125 -45.46 -14.59 -8.06
N VAL A 126 -46.53 -15.05 -7.41
CA VAL A 126 -47.88 -14.84 -7.90
C VAL A 126 -47.86 -13.35 -8.11
N LEU A 127 -47.99 -12.95 -9.38
CA LEU A 127 -48.05 -11.56 -9.77
C LEU A 127 -49.29 -11.02 -9.05
N VAL A 128 -49.14 -10.69 -7.77
CA VAL A 128 -50.03 -9.79 -7.07
C VAL A 128 -49.77 -8.54 -7.85
N ALA A 129 -50.66 -8.29 -8.80
CA ALA A 129 -50.72 -7.06 -9.54
C ALA A 129 -50.74 -5.96 -8.47
N VAL A 130 -49.58 -5.41 -8.18
CA VAL A 130 -49.46 -4.15 -7.48
C VAL A 130 -50.07 -3.18 -8.47
N GLN A 131 -51.38 -2.95 -8.32
CA GLN A 131 -52.05 -1.86 -8.99
C GLN A 131 -51.16 -0.65 -8.77
N ALA A 132 -50.73 -0.05 -9.88
CA ALA A 132 -49.96 1.17 -9.87
C ALA A 132 -50.82 2.26 -9.24
N THR A 133 -50.79 2.36 -7.92
CA THR A 133 -51.21 3.56 -7.21
C THR A 133 -50.22 4.61 -7.66
N ALA A 134 -50.68 5.53 -8.51
CA ALA A 134 -49.92 6.68 -8.96
C ALA A 134 -49.35 7.42 -7.75
N ALA A 135 -48.09 7.15 -7.44
CA ALA A 135 -47.36 7.85 -6.41
C ALA A 135 -47.04 9.24 -6.95
N THR A 136 -47.66 10.21 -6.31
CA THR A 136 -47.29 11.61 -6.13
C THR A 136 -45.86 11.97 -6.59
N PRO A 137 -45.68 13.08 -7.31
CA PRO A 137 -44.37 13.51 -7.82
C PRO A 137 -43.33 13.54 -6.70
N ALA A 138 -42.22 12.85 -6.96
CA ALA A 138 -41.04 12.83 -6.13
C ALA A 138 -40.53 14.26 -5.92
N VAL A 139 -40.64 14.75 -4.69
CA VAL A 139 -39.80 15.84 -4.20
C VAL A 139 -38.37 15.31 -4.27
N ALA A 140 -37.58 15.85 -5.18
CA ALA A 140 -36.17 15.56 -5.30
C ALA A 140 -35.52 15.73 -3.91
N PRO A 141 -34.75 14.74 -3.41
CA PRO A 141 -33.88 15.01 -2.29
C PRO A 141 -32.86 16.04 -2.78
N THR A 142 -33.03 17.29 -2.36
CA THR A 142 -31.95 18.26 -2.29
C THR A 142 -30.91 17.61 -1.40
N VAL A 143 -29.94 16.92 -2.02
CA VAL A 143 -28.72 16.51 -1.36
C VAL A 143 -28.07 17.82 -0.96
N ALA A 144 -28.26 18.20 0.30
CA ALA A 144 -27.45 19.20 0.95
C ALA A 144 -26.02 18.69 0.83
N VAL A 145 -25.31 19.21 -0.17
CA VAL A 145 -23.86 19.21 -0.19
C VAL A 145 -23.49 19.90 1.11
N ALA A 146 -23.20 19.11 2.15
CA ALA A 146 -22.47 19.62 3.28
C ALA A 146 -21.17 20.11 2.68
N GLU A 147 -21.06 21.43 2.47
CA GLU A 147 -19.79 22.10 2.32
C GLU A 147 -18.94 21.56 3.45
N PHE A 148 -17.96 20.73 3.09
CA PHE A 148 -16.78 20.57 3.90
C PHE A 148 -16.13 21.95 3.90
N VAL A 149 -16.58 22.80 4.83
CA VAL A 149 -15.83 23.97 5.26
C VAL A 149 -14.51 23.39 5.72
N SER A 150 -13.51 23.48 4.85
CA SER A 150 -12.12 23.44 5.26
C SER A 150 -11.96 24.55 6.29
N ALA A 151 -12.25 24.24 7.54
CA ALA A 151 -11.73 24.99 8.67
C ALA A 151 -10.23 24.70 8.64
N THR A 152 -9.52 25.44 7.79
CA THR A 152 -8.10 25.64 7.91
C THR A 152 -7.90 26.11 9.35
N PRO A 153 -7.31 25.30 10.25
CA PRO A 153 -7.01 25.80 11.57
C PRO A 153 -6.04 26.95 11.37
N GLU A 154 -6.49 28.16 11.71
CA GLU A 154 -5.64 29.34 11.80
C GLU A 154 -4.72 29.10 13.00
N ALA A 155 -3.66 28.33 12.75
CA ALA A 155 -2.62 28.10 13.73
C ALA A 155 -1.89 29.42 13.92
N THR A 156 -2.27 30.15 14.97
CA THR A 156 -1.51 31.30 15.47
C THR A 156 -0.15 30.82 15.94
N VAL A 157 0.81 30.79 15.03
CA VAL A 157 2.22 30.52 15.33
C VAL A 157 2.82 31.82 15.87
N ILE A 158 2.83 31.98 17.20
CA ILE A 158 3.68 32.97 17.84
C ILE A 158 5.10 32.38 17.88
N ALA A 159 5.91 32.70 16.86
CA ALA A 159 7.33 32.34 16.87
C ALA A 159 8.14 33.44 17.57
N PRO A 160 8.91 33.13 18.63
CA PRO A 160 9.93 34.04 19.14
C PRO A 160 11.04 34.18 18.10
N ALA A 161 11.52 35.41 17.87
CA ALA A 161 12.57 35.69 16.90
C ALA A 161 13.92 35.09 17.35
N PRO A 162 14.54 34.16 16.61
CA PRO A 162 15.90 33.74 16.88
C PRO A 162 16.90 34.59 16.11
N SER A 163 17.73 35.31 16.86
CA SER A 163 18.93 35.98 16.39
C SER A 163 20.08 34.96 16.36
N GLY A 164 20.55 34.54 15.19
CA GLY A 164 21.72 33.66 15.08
C GLY A 164 22.02 33.19 13.66
N SER A 165 23.18 33.56 13.15
CA SER A 165 23.69 33.35 11.80
C SER A 165 23.75 31.88 11.36
N GLY A 166 22.77 31.49 10.54
CA GLY A 166 22.67 30.24 9.79
C GLY A 166 21.24 30.14 9.29
N GLY A 167 21.01 30.37 7.98
CA GLY A 167 19.71 30.77 7.43
C GLY A 167 18.49 30.04 8.04
N PRO A 168 17.46 30.76 8.53
CA PRO A 168 16.36 30.21 9.34
C PRO A 168 15.59 29.09 8.64
N LEU A 169 15.58 29.08 7.31
CA LEU A 169 14.99 28.03 6.47
C LEU A 169 15.62 26.65 6.68
N ARG A 170 16.93 26.57 6.93
CA ARG A 170 17.60 25.28 7.15
C ARG A 170 17.24 24.70 8.51
N GLY A 171 17.14 25.54 9.54
CA GLY A 171 16.68 25.13 10.86
C GLY A 171 15.24 24.60 10.83
N LEU A 172 14.34 25.31 10.15
CA LEU A 172 12.96 24.89 9.96
C LEU A 172 12.86 23.60 9.13
N GLY A 173 13.66 23.45 8.07
CA GLY A 173 13.72 22.23 7.27
C GLY A 173 14.13 21.00 8.07
N ILE A 174 15.16 21.11 8.93
CA ILE A 174 15.56 20.00 9.83
C ILE A 174 14.44 19.67 10.81
N ALA A 175 13.83 20.68 11.44
CA ALA A 175 12.74 20.46 12.38
C ALA A 175 11.54 19.75 11.72
N ALA A 176 11.18 20.16 10.50
CA ALA A 176 10.12 19.52 9.72
C ALA A 176 10.45 18.06 9.36
N VAL A 177 11.69 17.76 8.96
CA VAL A 177 12.11 16.37 8.70
C VAL A 177 12.05 15.50 9.95
N VAL A 178 12.50 16.02 11.10
CA VAL A 178 12.44 15.29 12.39
C VAL A 178 11.00 15.01 12.78
N LEU A 179 10.13 16.02 12.70
CA LEU A 179 8.70 15.86 13.01
C LEU A 179 8.02 14.89 12.04
N GLY A 180 8.35 14.97 10.74
CA GLY A 180 7.88 14.04 9.73
C GLY A 180 8.32 12.59 9.99
N GLY A 181 9.57 12.40 10.43
CA GLY A 181 10.10 11.11 10.83
C GLY A 181 9.38 10.50 12.04
N ILE A 182 9.07 11.31 13.07
CA ILE A 182 8.28 10.87 14.23
C ILE A 182 6.87 10.46 13.78
N GLY A 183 6.20 11.27 12.96
CA GLY A 183 4.86 10.96 12.44
C GLY A 183 4.82 9.66 11.63
N ALA A 184 5.81 9.44 10.75
CA ALA A 184 5.94 8.20 10.00
C ALA A 184 6.19 6.99 10.92
N GLY A 185 7.00 7.16 11.98
CA GLY A 185 7.24 6.13 12.99
C GLY A 185 5.98 5.73 13.76
N VAL A 186 5.18 6.71 14.19
CA VAL A 186 3.87 6.46 14.83
C VAL A 186 2.92 5.75 13.87
N GLY A 187 2.91 6.16 12.59
CA GLY A 187 2.09 5.52 11.55
C GLY A 187 2.45 4.04 11.36
N ALA A 188 3.75 3.73 11.32
CA ALA A 188 4.24 2.35 11.22
C ALA A 188 3.88 1.50 12.46
N LEU A 189 4.03 2.06 13.66
CA LEU A 189 3.62 1.38 14.90
C LEU A 189 2.10 1.09 14.91
N GLY A 190 1.28 2.05 14.47
CA GLY A 190 -0.17 1.85 14.33
C GLY A 190 -0.51 0.70 13.39
N TRP A 191 0.24 0.54 12.30
CA TRP A 191 0.08 -0.61 11.39
C TRP A 191 0.37 -1.95 12.05
N VAL A 192 1.46 -2.04 12.84
CA VAL A 192 1.82 -3.28 13.55
C VAL A 192 0.76 -3.63 14.60
N LEU A 193 0.31 -2.66 15.38
CA LEU A 193 -0.73 -2.87 16.39
C LEU A 193 -2.08 -3.27 15.76
N ARG A 194 -2.41 -2.67 14.61
CA ARG A 194 -3.59 -3.05 13.83
C ARG A 194 -3.53 -4.52 13.42
N ASP A 195 -2.38 -5.00 12.95
CA ASP A 195 -2.21 -6.38 12.50
C ASP A 195 -2.38 -7.37 13.66
N GLY A 196 -1.84 -7.03 14.85
CA GLY A 196 -2.08 -7.79 16.08
C GLY A 196 -3.56 -7.87 16.44
N ASN A 197 -4.27 -6.74 16.45
CA ASN A 197 -5.71 -6.72 16.72
C ASN A 197 -6.52 -7.52 15.69
N ALA A 198 -6.12 -7.49 14.41
CA ALA A 198 -6.76 -8.28 13.36
C ALA A 198 -6.53 -9.79 13.56
N HIS A 199 -5.32 -10.19 13.95
CA HIS A 199 -5.01 -11.57 14.30
C HIS A 199 -5.86 -12.03 15.49
N ASP A 200 -5.93 -11.25 16.57
CA ASP A 200 -6.70 -11.57 17.76
C ASP A 200 -8.22 -11.61 17.47
N PHE A 201 -8.72 -10.69 16.63
CA PHE A 201 -10.10 -10.70 16.15
C PHE A 201 -10.44 -12.00 15.41
N ASN A 202 -9.56 -12.44 14.51
CA ASN A 202 -9.75 -13.70 13.78
C ASN A 202 -9.61 -14.93 14.69
N ALA A 203 -8.64 -14.92 15.62
CA ALA A 203 -8.41 -16.02 16.56
C ALA A 203 -9.57 -16.21 17.54
N ALA A 204 -10.27 -15.13 17.91
CA ALA A 204 -11.47 -15.17 18.74
C ALA A 204 -12.74 -15.62 17.98
N ASN A 205 -12.62 -16.01 16.70
CA ASN A 205 -13.74 -16.27 15.81
C ASN A 205 -14.73 -15.10 15.76
N CYS A 206 -14.23 -13.86 15.73
CA CYS A 206 -15.08 -12.70 15.47
C CYS A 206 -15.29 -12.53 13.95
N TRP A 207 -16.43 -12.02 13.53
CA TRP A 207 -16.70 -11.68 12.13
C TRP A 207 -17.56 -10.43 12.02
N THR A 208 -17.72 -9.90 10.82
CA THR A 208 -18.65 -8.79 10.55
C THR A 208 -19.75 -9.25 9.61
N GLN A 209 -20.99 -8.83 9.87
CA GLN A 209 -22.14 -9.07 9.01
C GLN A 209 -22.91 -7.77 8.87
N GLN A 210 -22.99 -7.24 7.64
CA GLN A 210 -23.65 -5.96 7.34
C GLN A 210 -23.12 -4.77 8.18
N GLY A 211 -21.82 -4.78 8.49
CA GLY A 211 -21.17 -3.73 9.28
C GLY A 211 -21.35 -3.86 10.80
N ALA A 212 -22.18 -4.80 11.28
CA ALA A 212 -22.23 -5.17 12.68
C ALA A 212 -21.13 -6.20 12.99
N VAL A 213 -20.45 -6.02 14.12
CA VAL A 213 -19.49 -6.99 14.65
C VAL A 213 -20.27 -8.10 15.34
N MET A 214 -20.01 -9.34 14.94
CA MET A 214 -20.67 -10.54 15.43
C MET A 214 -19.62 -11.46 16.07
N GLY A 215 -20.03 -12.20 17.10
CA GLY A 215 -19.16 -13.06 17.89
C GLY A 215 -19.41 -12.89 19.39
N GLY A 216 -18.78 -13.74 20.21
CA GLY A 216 -18.83 -13.63 21.67
C GLY A 216 -17.65 -12.84 22.25
N GLY A 217 -17.76 -12.44 23.52
CA GLY A 217 -16.64 -11.81 24.23
C GLY A 217 -16.34 -10.37 23.79
N ASN A 218 -15.06 -10.08 23.59
CA ASN A 218 -14.48 -8.76 23.36
C ASN A 218 -14.34 -8.39 21.86
N CYS A 219 -15.13 -9.00 20.97
CA CYS A 219 -15.08 -8.75 19.52
C CYS A 219 -15.28 -7.27 19.15
N SER A 220 -16.22 -6.57 19.79
CA SER A 220 -16.43 -5.13 19.53
C SER A 220 -15.17 -4.33 19.88
N THR A 221 -14.57 -4.59 21.05
CA THR A 221 -13.35 -3.90 21.48
C THR A 221 -12.18 -4.14 20.53
N LEU A 222 -11.94 -5.40 20.13
CA LEU A 222 -10.87 -5.72 19.17
C LEU A 222 -11.09 -5.05 17.80
N TYR A 223 -12.35 -4.98 17.35
CA TYR A 223 -12.69 -4.28 16.12
C TYR A 223 -12.48 -2.77 16.23
N ASP A 224 -12.96 -2.15 17.31
CA ASP A 224 -12.85 -0.71 17.56
C ASP A 224 -11.39 -0.29 17.75
N ASP A 225 -10.58 -1.10 18.44
CA ASP A 225 -9.13 -0.90 18.58
C ASP A 225 -8.43 -1.01 17.22
N GLY A 226 -8.83 -1.99 16.40
CA GLY A 226 -8.35 -2.13 15.03
C GLY A 226 -8.66 -0.91 14.15
N GLN A 227 -9.88 -0.36 14.24
CA GLN A 227 -10.30 0.85 13.51
C GLN A 227 -9.59 2.11 14.03
N THR A 228 -9.38 2.21 15.34
CA THR A 228 -8.63 3.29 15.97
C THR A 228 -7.19 3.28 15.50
N MET A 229 -6.53 2.11 15.52
CA MET A 229 -5.15 1.98 15.05
C MET A 229 -5.01 2.19 13.54
N ASN A 230 -6.02 1.81 12.75
CA ASN A 230 -6.09 2.18 11.33
C ASN A 230 -6.10 3.71 11.14
N THR A 231 -6.92 4.41 11.92
CA THR A 231 -7.02 5.88 11.85
C THR A 231 -5.69 6.53 12.25
N VAL A 232 -5.07 6.08 13.34
CA VAL A 232 -3.74 6.56 13.78
C VAL A 232 -2.68 6.29 12.73
N ALA A 233 -2.70 5.09 12.12
CA ALA A 233 -1.75 4.72 11.08
C ALA A 233 -1.86 5.63 9.84
N ILE A 234 -3.07 5.86 9.35
CA ILE A 234 -3.34 6.72 8.18
C ILE A 234 -2.97 8.17 8.50
N ALA A 235 -3.45 8.72 9.63
CA ALA A 235 -3.18 10.10 10.01
C ALA A 235 -1.68 10.34 10.22
N GLY A 236 -0.99 9.42 10.90
CA GLY A 236 0.45 9.48 11.12
C GLY A 236 1.25 9.41 9.83
N ALA A 237 0.88 8.52 8.91
CA ALA A 237 1.53 8.40 7.62
C ALA A 237 1.33 9.64 6.73
N VAL A 238 0.12 10.17 6.65
CA VAL A 238 -0.19 11.37 5.85
C VAL A 238 0.51 12.60 6.42
N ALA A 239 0.37 12.86 7.73
CA ALA A 239 1.02 13.99 8.37
C ALA A 239 2.55 13.86 8.31
N GLY A 240 3.08 12.68 8.64
CA GLY A 240 4.51 12.39 8.59
C GLY A 240 5.10 12.58 7.19
N GLY A 241 4.42 12.05 6.16
CA GLY A 241 4.81 12.21 4.76
C GLY A 241 4.82 13.66 4.29
N ALA A 242 3.80 14.44 4.64
CA ALA A 242 3.72 15.86 4.27
C ALA A 242 4.88 16.67 4.88
N PHE A 243 5.18 16.46 6.17
CA PHE A 243 6.30 17.13 6.84
C PHE A 243 7.67 16.71 6.30
N LEU A 244 7.85 15.43 5.97
CA LEU A 244 9.09 14.94 5.36
C LEU A 244 9.34 15.58 3.99
N VAL A 245 8.34 15.58 3.10
CA VAL A 245 8.47 16.18 1.76
C VAL A 245 8.70 17.69 1.86
N GLY A 246 7.91 18.39 2.69
CA GLY A 246 8.07 19.83 2.91
C GLY A 246 9.43 20.19 3.52
N GLY A 247 9.90 19.42 4.50
CA GLY A 247 11.21 19.60 5.14
C GLY A 247 12.37 19.38 4.17
N ILE A 248 12.33 18.32 3.36
CA ILE A 248 13.34 18.05 2.32
C ILE A 248 13.34 19.17 1.27
N ALA A 249 12.18 19.62 0.81
CA ALA A 249 12.08 20.71 -0.15
C ALA A 249 12.70 22.01 0.41
N MET A 250 12.44 22.34 1.68
CA MET A 250 13.07 23.50 2.34
C MET A 250 14.59 23.34 2.47
N LEU A 251 15.10 22.13 2.76
CA LEU A 251 16.54 21.89 2.83
C LEU A 251 17.24 22.03 1.48
N ILE A 252 16.58 21.63 0.38
CA ILE A 252 17.09 21.79 -0.98
C ILE A 252 17.04 23.26 -1.42
N ALA A 253 15.95 23.97 -1.09
CA ALA A 253 15.77 25.37 -1.46
C ALA A 253 16.57 26.34 -0.57
N ALA A 254 17.02 25.89 0.61
CA ALA A 254 17.80 26.73 1.50
C ALA A 254 19.11 27.15 0.82
N PRO A 255 19.41 28.46 0.72
CA PRO A 255 20.66 28.90 0.13
C PRO A 255 21.81 28.27 0.90
N SER A 256 22.69 27.58 0.18
CA SER A 256 23.97 27.15 0.72
C SER A 256 24.78 28.41 0.94
N GLY A 257 24.56 29.03 2.10
CA GLY A 257 25.48 29.99 2.69
C GLY A 257 26.75 29.22 2.95
N GLY A 258 27.54 29.00 1.89
CA GLY A 258 28.96 28.86 2.04
C GLY A 258 29.33 30.11 2.81
N ALA A 259 29.60 29.94 4.10
CA ALA A 259 30.57 30.77 4.74
C ALA A 259 31.83 30.60 3.90
N ARG A 260 31.93 31.36 2.79
CA ARG A 260 33.21 31.86 2.37
C ARG A 260 33.68 32.53 3.64
N THR A 261 34.54 31.83 4.36
CA THR A 261 35.58 32.48 5.12
C THR A 261 36.31 33.27 4.04
N GLU A 262 35.77 34.42 3.66
CA GLU A 262 36.52 35.43 2.96
C GLU A 262 37.60 35.76 3.97
N ARG A 263 38.74 35.06 3.84
CA ARG A 263 39.99 35.52 4.40
C ARG A 263 40.14 36.90 3.77
N ALA A 264 39.72 37.93 4.49
CA ALA A 264 39.84 39.29 4.03
C ALA A 264 41.33 39.61 4.11
N TRP A 265 42.00 39.52 2.96
CA TRP A 265 43.37 39.98 2.83
C TRP A 265 43.33 41.49 2.82
N SER A 266 43.79 42.11 3.91
CA SER A 266 44.01 43.56 3.92
C SER A 266 45.49 43.79 3.63
N CYS A 267 45.77 44.39 2.47
CA CYS A 267 47.11 44.83 2.08
C CYS A 267 47.16 46.35 2.25
N GLY A 268 48.16 46.83 2.98
CA GLY A 268 48.42 48.25 3.19
C GLY A 268 49.88 48.58 2.97
N SER A 269 50.17 49.88 2.82
CA SER A 269 51.53 50.39 2.77
C SER A 269 52.21 50.14 4.13
N GLY A 270 53.32 49.40 4.14
CA GLY A 270 54.07 49.17 5.37
C GLY A 270 54.77 50.44 5.86
N PRO A 271 55.06 50.57 7.17
CA PRO A 271 55.85 51.69 7.67
C PRO A 271 57.28 51.61 7.14
N GLY A 272 57.65 52.52 6.26
CA GLY A 272 58.94 52.59 5.58
C GLY A 272 58.76 52.61 4.06
N THR A 273 59.53 53.43 3.35
CA THR A 273 59.37 53.74 1.91
C THR A 273 59.61 52.58 0.94
N VAL A 274 59.64 51.33 1.40
CA VAL A 274 59.92 50.15 0.57
C VAL A 274 59.12 48.92 1.06
N GLY A 275 57.85 48.81 0.64
CA GLY A 275 57.12 47.53 0.69
C GLY A 275 55.61 47.61 0.97
N VAL A 276 54.86 46.67 0.38
CA VAL A 276 53.44 46.38 0.69
C VAL A 276 53.40 45.24 1.70
N SER A 277 52.66 45.38 2.80
CA SER A 277 52.42 44.27 3.75
C SER A 277 50.95 43.86 3.71
N CYS A 278 50.71 42.55 3.69
CA CYS A 278 49.37 41.97 3.72
C CYS A 278 49.20 41.15 5.00
N ARG A 279 48.08 41.32 5.71
CA ARG A 279 47.71 40.48 6.85
C ARG A 279 46.44 39.69 6.56
N VAL A 280 46.40 38.46 7.04
CA VAL A 280 45.20 37.63 7.09
C VAL A 280 44.57 37.81 8.47
N GLY A 281 43.36 38.36 8.52
CA GLY A 281 42.52 38.33 9.73
C GLY A 281 41.79 37.00 9.82
N PHE A 282 41.87 36.35 10.97
CA PHE A 282 41.08 35.17 11.33
C PHE A 282 39.90 35.57 12.21
#